data_AF-A0A3D2K9C8-F1
#
_entry.id   AF-A0A3D2K9C8-F1
#
_cell.length_a   1.000
_cell.length_b   1.000
_cell.length_c   1.000
_cell.angle_alpha   90.00
_cell.angle_beta   90.00
_cell.angle_gamma   90.00
#
_symmetry.space_group_name_H-M   'P 1'
#
loop_
_entity.id
_entity.type
_entity.pdbx_description
1 polymer ?
#
loop_
_entity_poly.entity_id
_entity_poly.type
_entity_poly.pdbx_seq_one_letter_code
_entity_poly.pdbx_strand_id
1 'polypeptide(L)' 'MSDIIVSEVTKSFGREILHSLSFTVKSGDFVSITGESGSGKSTL' A
#
# COMPACT_ATOMS: atom_id res chain seq x y z
N MET A 1 -17.45 9.86 7.47
CA MET A 1 -16.33 9.72 6.52
C MET A 1 -15.15 9.19 7.33
N SER A 2 -14.52 8.11 6.89
CA SER A 2 -13.61 7.29 7.71
C SER A 2 -12.19 7.29 7.16
N ASP A 3 -11.22 7.18 8.06
CA ASP A 3 -9.81 7.02 7.70
C ASP A 3 -9.52 5.58 7.24
N ILE A 4 -8.53 5.42 6.37
CA ILE A 4 -7.99 4.12 5.96
C ILE A 4 -6.63 3.96 6.64
N ILE A 5 -6.46 2.87 7.38
CA ILE A 5 -5.22 2.56 8.11
C ILE A 5 -4.69 1.23 7.60
N VAL A 6 -3.46 1.24 7.12
CA VAL A 6 -2.70 0.07 6.70
C VAL A 6 -1.53 -0.07 7.67
N SER A 7 -1.38 -1.24 8.29
CA SER A 7 -0.35 -1.50 9.29
C SER A 7 0.36 -2.81 8.99
N GLU A 8 1.68 -2.73 8.83
CA GLU A 8 2.62 -3.86 8.69
C GLU A 8 2.19 -4.91 7.65
N VAL A 9 1.62 -4.46 6.53
CA VAL A 9 1.16 -5.37 5.48
C VAL A 9 2.35 -5.94 4.71
N THR A 10 2.49 -7.25 4.75
CA THR A 10 3.43 -8.04 3.94
C THR A 10 2.66 -8.91 2.95
N LYS A 11 3.16 -8.99 1.71
CA LYS A 11 2.56 -9.83 0.67
C LYS A 11 3.63 -10.49 -0.19
N SER A 12 3.50 -11.78 -0.44
CA SER A 12 4.39 -12.55 -1.30
C SER A 12 3.66 -13.44 -2.31
N PHE A 13 4.25 -13.58 -3.49
CA PHE A 13 3.86 -14.54 -4.54
C PHE A 13 5.13 -15.20 -5.09
N GLY A 14 5.71 -16.12 -4.32
CA GLY A 14 7.03 -16.72 -4.61
C GLY A 14 8.23 -15.80 -4.33
N ARG A 15 8.03 -14.48 -4.39
CA ARG A 15 8.89 -13.44 -3.82
C ARG A 15 8.05 -12.45 -3.02
N GLU A 16 8.63 -11.81 -2.02
CA GLU A 16 7.97 -10.72 -1.31
C GLU A 16 7.82 -9.48 -2.23
N ILE A 17 6.64 -8.87 -2.21
CA ILE A 17 6.23 -7.73 -3.04
C ILE A 17 5.89 -6.52 -2.18
N LEU A 18 5.23 -6.74 -1.03
CA LEU A 18 5.02 -5.72 -0.01
C LEU A 18 5.82 -6.13 1.23
N HIS A 19 6.60 -5.19 1.76
CA HIS A 19 7.50 -5.40 2.89
C HIS A 19 7.05 -4.53 4.07
N SER A 20 6.28 -5.11 5.00
CA SER A 20 5.80 -4.44 6.23
C SER A 20 5.30 -3.00 6.01
N LEU A 21 4.42 -2.83 5.00
CA LEU A 21 3.94 -1.52 4.59
C LEU A 21 2.94 -0.95 5.62
N SER A 22 3.20 0.28 6.08
CA SER A 22 2.32 1.00 7.02
C SER A 22 2.07 2.43 6.56
N PHE A 23 0.80 2.82 6.41
CA PHE A 23 0.41 4.20 6.10
C PHE A 23 -1.06 4.46 6.48
N THR A 24 -1.40 5.73 6.63
CA THR A 24 -2.77 6.18 6.90
C THR A 24 -3.20 7.18 5.83
N VAL A 25 -4.39 6.98 5.27
CA VAL A 25 -5.05 7.96 4.40
C VAL A 25 -6.21 8.54 5.18
N LYS A 26 -6.19 9.86 5.37
CA LYS A 26 -7.24 10.54 6.11
C LYS A 26 -8.44 10.77 5.22
N SER A 27 -9.61 10.84 5.84
CA SER A 27 -10.82 11.26 5.17
C SER A 27 -10.64 12.64 4.50
N GLY A 28 -10.78 12.69 3.17
CA GLY A 28 -10.63 13.90 2.37
C GLY A 28 -9.29 14.02 1.63
N ASP A 29 -8.34 13.11 1.89
CA ASP A 29 -7.08 13.08 1.14
C ASP A 29 -7.31 12.58 -0.30
N PHE A 30 -6.58 13.17 -1.25
CA PHE A 30 -6.45 12.67 -2.61
C PHE A 30 -5.02 12.15 -2.81
N VAL A 31 -4.87 10.82 -2.87
CA VAL A 31 -3.55 10.16 -2.88
C VAL A 31 -3.38 9.37 -4.18
N SER A 32 -2.13 9.31 -4.67
CA SER A 32 -1.74 8.47 -5.81
C SER A 32 -0.64 7.49 -5.40
N ILE A 33 -0.74 6.24 -5.88
CA ILE A 33 0.29 5.22 -5.70
C ILE A 33 1.14 5.20 -6.96
N THR A 34 2.44 5.51 -6.84
CA THR A 34 3.38 5.62 -7.97
C THR A 34 4.60 4.72 -7.77
N GLY A 35 5.38 4.50 -8.83
CA GLY A 35 6.55 3.61 -8.83
C GLY A 35 6.66 2.73 -10.08
N GLU A 36 7.81 2.07 -10.25
CA GLU A 36 8.16 1.28 -11.43
C GLU A 36 7.24 0.06 -11.67
N SER A 37 7.18 -0.45 -12.90
CA SER A 37 6.40 -1.67 -13.19
C SER A 37 6.85 -2.84 -12.32
N GLY A 38 5.91 -3.53 -11.69
CA GLY A 38 6.21 -4.65 -10.78
C GLY A 38 6.53 -4.26 -9.33
N SER A 39 6.49 -2.99 -8.95
CA SER A 39 6.79 -2.51 -7.57
C SER A 39 5.68 -2.76 -6.53
N GLY A 40 4.64 -3.53 -6.86
CA GLY A 40 3.56 -3.86 -5.91
C GLY A 40 2.37 -2.88 -5.86
N LYS A 41 2.35 -1.82 -6.67
CA LYS A 41 1.30 -0.78 -6.64
C LYS A 41 -0.14 -1.29 -6.80
N SER A 42 -0.36 -2.20 -7.74
CA SER A 42 -1.69 -2.80 -7.99
C SER A 42 -2.00 -3.96 -7.04
N THR A 43 -1.01 -4.38 -6.25
CA THR A 43 -1.14 -5.44 -5.24
C THR A 43 -1.54 -4.86 -3.89
N LEU A 44 -1.10 -3.63 -3.61
CA LEU A 44 -1.57 -2.82 -2.49
C LEU A 44 -3.04 -2.42 -2.67
#